data_AF-A0A8H6L8J3-F1
#
_entry.id   AF-A0A8H6L8J3-F1
#
_cell.length_a   1.000
_cell.length_b   1.000
_cell.length_c   1.000
_cell.angle_alpha   90.00
_cell.angle_beta   90.00
_cell.angle_gamma   90.00
#
_symmetry.space_group_name_H-M   'P 1'
#
loop_
_entity.id
_entity.type
_entity.pdbx_description
1 polymer ?
#
loop_
_entity_poly.entity_id
_entity_poly.type
_entity_poly.pdbx_seq_one_letter_code
_entity_poly.pdbx_strand_id
1 'polypeptide(L)'
;MVRYLNPGGHDLAETENLDGYGISLIVVIVLYSIFFYAACIFLWLQRNNPAIRMRKIPLALLSILVLHVYLVIIFVLYPLNGTFPCGLEFWVMSIYLPIGIGLFQAQNQQLLIVSREQNLLKGIDELYRPLYPNHGGGLGGPEYWIWRLKLWWRSVNTQNKYEGLVFVGMVVQFVVSLVIYSISRQFHDYGIVSHHTSPGMCRKGWEWAPSIVWQFLWNFFFGPYLLWKIKPIHDIYHWRLQTWLSVLAGLLGTPLWLAAVYTDSFASVNKYWAPPMWFMPGLMMMELVTLIFPIMQVFKHNKAARETQDILADFDAKKLHSEEPSTTGSLATRSTGSKRGKMFSMESLDECLTTCCDGLQVYASCMELNGENIIFLTRVLGFERKWDMDFPKIRDRSRARMGMFRAALSIYVTLVHSDTASYPINIESPIYATLESIFGAATKLVASRRNSESPLTPISSVTPWDEPQQEPLIESPMLESPGGTYPMRNMSSTPPARRSIDNDSREHIIPLDDDPQDSLAGFQIPAEFGEHVFDAAFKSIKYMVWSETWQRYMNWRRSSVTVV
;
A
#
# COMPACT_ATOMS: atom_id res chain seq x y z
N MET A 1 -11.42 38.18 41.50
CA MET A 1 -12.20 36.93 41.45
C MET A 1 -11.21 35.78 41.41
N VAL A 2 -10.76 35.34 42.59
CA VAL A 2 -9.76 34.27 42.73
C VAL A 2 -10.51 32.95 42.54
N ARG A 3 -10.28 32.26 41.42
CA ARG A 3 -10.87 30.94 41.17
C ARG A 3 -10.34 29.98 42.24
N TYR A 4 -11.25 29.36 42.98
CA TYR A 4 -10.93 28.34 43.96
C TYR A 4 -10.23 27.17 43.23
N LEU A 5 -8.95 26.96 43.54
CA LEU A 5 -8.23 25.73 43.24
C LEU A 5 -9.00 24.58 43.90
N ASN A 6 -9.41 23.55 43.15
CA ASN A 6 -9.94 22.33 43.77
C ASN A 6 -8.77 21.64 44.51
N PRO A 7 -8.77 21.56 45.86
CA PRO A 7 -7.70 20.90 46.60
C PRO A 7 -7.71 19.36 46.41
N GLY A 8 -8.78 18.82 45.83
CA GLY A 8 -9.04 17.39 45.62
C GLY A 8 -8.40 16.75 44.40
N GLY A 9 -7.86 17.53 43.44
CA GLY A 9 -7.36 17.00 42.17
C GLY A 9 -8.49 16.41 41.30
N HIS A 10 -8.19 15.41 40.48
CA HIS A 10 -9.18 14.69 39.68
C HIS A 10 -10.02 13.75 40.58
N ASP A 11 -11.17 14.26 41.00
CA ASP A 11 -12.12 13.63 41.92
C ASP A 11 -13.49 13.35 41.28
N LEU A 12 -13.64 13.64 39.98
CA LEU A 12 -14.88 13.53 39.21
C LEU A 12 -16.02 14.44 39.72
N ALA A 13 -15.70 15.49 40.48
CA ALA A 13 -16.66 16.54 40.79
C ALA A 13 -16.96 17.40 39.55
N GLU A 14 -18.15 18.00 39.49
CA GLU A 14 -18.57 18.92 38.41
C GLU A 14 -17.83 20.27 38.40
N THR A 15 -16.77 20.41 39.21
CA THR A 15 -15.88 21.56 39.22
C THR A 15 -14.64 21.29 38.38
N GLU A 16 -14.33 22.23 37.49
CA GLU A 16 -13.16 22.21 36.62
C GLU A 16 -11.84 22.39 37.40
N ASN A 17 -10.80 21.67 37.01
CA ASN A 17 -9.46 21.76 37.58
C ASN A 17 -8.57 22.69 36.75
N LEU A 18 -8.74 24.00 36.94
CA LEU A 18 -7.92 25.04 36.30
C LEU A 18 -6.78 25.53 37.20
N ASP A 19 -6.15 24.60 37.91
CA ASP A 19 -4.92 24.82 38.66
C ASP A 19 -3.71 24.94 37.70
N GLY A 20 -2.52 25.23 38.26
CA GLY A 20 -1.30 25.37 37.45
C GLY A 20 -0.99 24.12 36.61
N TYR A 21 -1.33 22.93 37.11
CA TYR A 21 -1.15 21.68 36.38
C TYR A 21 -2.14 21.55 35.21
N GLY A 22 -3.44 21.76 35.44
CA GLY A 22 -4.45 21.76 34.38
C GLY A 22 -4.16 22.77 33.27
N ILE A 23 -3.76 23.99 33.64
CA ILE A 23 -3.33 25.02 32.67
C ILE A 23 -2.11 24.55 31.87
N SER A 24 -1.13 23.91 32.51
CA SER A 24 0.05 23.41 31.82
C SER A 24 -0.28 22.33 30.79
N LEU A 25 -1.21 21.41 31.10
CA LEU A 25 -1.68 20.39 30.16
C LEU A 25 -2.34 21.03 28.93
N ILE A 26 -3.19 22.05 29.13
CA ILE A 26 -3.85 22.79 28.04
C ILE A 26 -2.81 23.48 27.15
N VAL A 27 -1.82 24.16 27.74
CA VAL A 27 -0.76 24.83 26.97
C VAL A 27 0.04 23.81 26.15
N VAL A 28 0.41 22.68 26.74
CA VAL A 28 1.16 21.61 26.06
C VAL A 28 0.37 21.07 24.86
N ILE A 29 -0.91 20.73 25.02
CA ILE A 29 -1.70 20.20 23.91
C ILE A 29 -1.93 21.24 22.81
N VAL A 30 -2.09 22.52 23.14
CA VAL A 30 -2.21 23.60 22.14
C VAL A 30 -0.93 23.73 21.31
N LEU A 31 0.23 23.80 21.97
CA LEU A 31 1.53 23.89 21.28
C LEU A 31 1.79 22.65 20.41
N TYR A 32 1.48 21.47 20.95
CA TYR A 32 1.62 20.22 20.22
C TYR A 32 0.66 20.14 19.02
N SER A 33 -0.58 20.61 19.16
CA SER A 33 -1.55 20.69 18.06
C SER A 33 -1.06 21.60 16.93
N ILE A 34 -0.50 22.77 17.26
CA ILE A 34 0.08 23.69 16.26
C ILE A 34 1.18 22.99 15.46
N PHE A 35 2.11 22.31 16.14
CA PHE A 35 3.15 21.52 15.49
C PHE A 35 2.56 20.41 14.61
N PHE A 36 1.60 19.65 15.14
CA PHE A 36 0.95 18.55 14.46
C PHE A 36 0.26 19.00 13.16
N TYR A 37 -0.54 20.06 13.19
CA TYR A 37 -1.22 20.58 12.01
C TYR A 37 -0.24 21.16 10.98
N ALA A 38 0.82 21.85 11.43
CA ALA A 38 1.87 22.34 10.54
C ALA A 38 2.57 21.19 9.80
N ALA A 39 2.87 20.09 10.50
CA ALA A 39 3.46 18.89 9.91
C ALA A 39 2.50 18.19 8.92
N CYS A 40 1.21 18.09 9.25
CA CYS A 40 0.19 17.56 8.36
C CYS A 40 0.09 18.37 7.06
N ILE A 41 0.03 19.71 7.17
CA ILE A 41 -0.02 20.63 6.02
C ILE A 41 1.22 20.46 5.15
N PHE A 42 2.41 20.43 5.76
CA PHE A 42 3.66 20.23 5.03
C PHE A 42 3.65 18.92 4.21
N LEU A 43 3.22 17.80 4.81
CA LEU A 43 3.13 16.52 4.12
C LEU A 43 2.07 16.52 3.01
N TRP A 44 0.94 17.20 3.23
CA TRP A 44 -0.09 17.36 2.21
C TRP A 44 0.41 18.13 0.99
N LEU A 45 1.18 19.19 1.21
CA LEU A 45 1.80 19.97 0.13
C LEU A 45 2.85 19.16 -0.63
N GLN A 46 3.55 18.24 0.05
CA GLN A 46 4.56 17.36 -0.55
C GLN A 46 4.01 16.02 -1.06
N ARG A 47 2.68 15.85 -1.13
CA ARG A 47 2.02 14.58 -1.50
C ARG A 47 2.40 14.02 -2.87
N ASN A 48 2.85 14.90 -3.78
CA ASN A 48 3.23 14.52 -5.13
C ASN A 48 4.63 13.88 -5.20
N ASN A 49 5.43 13.96 -4.13
CA ASN A 49 6.74 13.32 -4.08
C ASN A 49 6.56 11.78 -4.07
N PRO A 50 7.26 11.01 -4.92
CA PRO A 50 7.10 9.55 -5.01
C PRO A 50 7.29 8.83 -3.66
N ALA A 51 8.27 9.28 -2.87
CA ALA A 51 8.55 8.79 -1.51
C ALA A 51 7.35 8.90 -0.54
N ILE A 52 6.50 9.90 -0.77
CA ILE A 52 5.31 10.19 0.01
C ILE A 52 4.09 9.48 -0.59
N ARG A 53 3.94 9.52 -1.92
CA ARG A 53 2.81 8.96 -2.66
C ARG A 53 2.60 7.47 -2.36
N MET A 54 3.69 6.70 -2.28
CA MET A 54 3.66 5.27 -1.95
C MET A 54 3.04 4.93 -0.59
N ARG A 55 2.96 5.89 0.34
CA ARG A 55 2.44 5.69 1.70
C ARG A 55 0.94 5.93 1.85
N LYS A 56 0.24 6.31 0.77
CA LYS A 56 -1.19 6.71 0.80
C LYS A 56 -1.48 7.74 1.90
N ILE A 57 -0.81 8.89 1.84
CA ILE A 57 -0.90 9.96 2.84
C ILE A 57 -2.32 10.36 3.25
N PRO A 58 -3.34 10.43 2.37
CA PRO A 58 -4.69 10.77 2.81
C PRO A 58 -5.20 9.83 3.92
N LEU A 59 -4.94 8.53 3.81
CA LEU A 59 -5.29 7.56 4.85
C LEU A 59 -4.48 7.77 6.13
N ALA A 60 -3.19 8.06 5.99
CA ALA A 60 -2.31 8.33 7.13
C ALA A 60 -2.74 9.59 7.90
N LEU A 61 -2.99 10.69 7.19
CA LEU A 61 -3.47 11.95 7.78
C LEU A 61 -4.84 11.79 8.42
N LEU A 62 -5.78 11.13 7.74
CA LEU A 62 -7.11 10.87 8.30
C LEU A 62 -6.99 10.10 9.62
N SER A 63 -6.18 9.04 9.65
CA SER A 63 -5.97 8.24 10.85
C SER A 63 -5.41 9.07 12.01
N ILE A 64 -4.31 9.80 11.79
CA ILE A 64 -3.69 10.58 12.87
C ILE A 64 -4.55 11.78 13.26
N LEU A 65 -5.36 12.36 12.38
CA LEU A 65 -6.31 13.44 12.72
C LEU A 65 -7.38 12.93 13.69
N VAL A 66 -7.95 11.75 13.42
CA VAL A 66 -8.92 11.11 14.33
C VAL A 66 -8.27 10.80 15.68
N LEU A 67 -7.06 10.22 15.69
CA LEU A 67 -6.34 9.95 16.94
C LEU A 67 -5.95 11.24 17.69
N HIS A 68 -5.65 12.31 16.97
CA HIS A 68 -5.28 13.60 17.56
C HIS A 68 -6.44 14.26 18.29
N VAL A 69 -7.67 14.17 17.76
CA VAL A 69 -8.85 14.64 18.49
C VAL A 69 -9.02 13.86 19.80
N TYR A 70 -8.80 12.54 19.79
CA TYR A 70 -8.82 11.76 21.03
C TYR A 70 -7.68 12.14 21.98
N LEU A 71 -6.48 12.42 21.45
CA LEU A 71 -5.35 12.94 22.21
C LEU A 71 -5.71 14.28 22.89
N VAL A 72 -6.39 15.18 22.18
CA VAL A 72 -6.89 16.44 22.75
C VAL A 72 -7.86 16.16 23.89
N ILE A 73 -8.82 15.25 23.70
CA ILE A 73 -9.79 14.85 24.74
C ILE A 73 -9.05 14.37 25.99
N ILE A 74 -8.07 13.47 25.88
CA ILE A 74 -7.38 12.93 27.07
C ILE A 74 -6.52 13.98 27.79
N PHE A 75 -5.94 14.95 27.07
CA PHE A 75 -5.22 16.07 27.70
C PHE A 75 -6.16 16.98 28.52
N VAL A 76 -7.41 17.15 28.07
CA VAL A 76 -8.39 17.99 28.78
C VAL A 76 -9.19 17.24 29.84
N LEU A 77 -9.05 15.91 29.99
CA LEU A 77 -9.76 15.15 31.03
C LEU A 77 -9.48 15.64 32.45
N TYR A 78 -8.22 15.94 32.78
CA TYR A 78 -7.90 16.49 34.09
C TYR A 78 -8.52 17.88 34.29
N PRO A 79 -8.34 18.86 33.36
CA PRO A 79 -9.02 20.17 33.45
C PRO A 79 -10.54 20.10 33.53
N LEU A 80 -11.17 19.22 32.75
CA LEU A 80 -12.63 19.05 32.73
C LEU A 80 -13.17 18.28 33.94
N ASN A 81 -12.35 17.44 34.56
CA ASN A 81 -12.71 16.65 35.74
C ASN A 81 -14.03 15.89 35.54
N GLY A 82 -15.01 16.04 36.44
CA GLY A 82 -16.31 15.36 36.37
C GLY A 82 -17.28 15.92 35.32
N THR A 83 -16.96 17.05 34.67
CA THR A 83 -17.83 17.62 33.62
C THR A 83 -17.87 16.75 32.36
N PHE A 84 -16.92 15.84 32.17
CA PHE A 84 -16.92 14.89 31.07
C PHE A 84 -17.81 13.68 31.39
N PRO A 85 -18.99 13.53 30.73
CA PRO A 85 -19.98 12.55 31.12
C PRO A 85 -19.54 11.14 30.77
N CYS A 86 -19.80 10.20 31.68
CA CYS A 86 -19.41 8.79 31.52
C CYS A 86 -20.00 8.15 30.24
N GLY A 87 -21.25 8.47 29.88
CA GLY A 87 -21.86 7.97 28.64
C GLY A 87 -21.11 8.41 27.38
N LEU A 88 -20.59 9.64 27.35
CA LEU A 88 -19.77 10.12 26.23
C LEU A 88 -18.41 9.41 26.21
N GLU A 89 -17.80 9.18 27.38
CA GLU A 89 -16.57 8.40 27.49
C GLU A 89 -16.75 6.98 26.94
N PHE A 90 -17.90 6.34 27.21
CA PHE A 90 -18.24 5.03 26.66
C PHE A 90 -18.24 5.05 25.13
N TRP A 91 -18.87 6.04 24.50
CA TRP A 91 -18.87 6.17 23.02
C TRP A 91 -17.49 6.45 22.45
N VAL A 92 -16.72 7.32 23.11
CA VAL A 92 -15.35 7.64 22.70
C VAL A 92 -14.47 6.38 22.75
N MET A 93 -14.53 5.62 23.83
CA MET A 93 -13.72 4.42 24.01
C MET A 93 -14.21 3.22 23.19
N SER A 94 -15.51 3.11 22.93
CA SER A 94 -16.09 1.95 22.24
C SER A 94 -16.13 2.10 20.73
N ILE A 95 -16.18 3.33 20.21
CA ILE A 95 -16.31 3.61 18.78
C ILE A 95 -15.18 4.51 18.28
N TYR A 96 -15.03 5.70 18.85
CA TYR A 96 -14.15 6.73 18.29
C TYR A 96 -12.69 6.29 18.27
N LEU A 97 -12.16 5.87 19.42
CA LEU A 97 -10.79 5.38 19.55
C LEU A 97 -10.54 4.13 18.69
N PRO A 98 -11.39 3.08 18.72
CA PRO A 98 -11.28 1.94 17.82
C PRO A 98 -11.22 2.32 16.34
N ILE A 99 -12.05 3.25 15.86
CA ILE A 99 -12.01 3.72 14.47
C ILE A 99 -10.64 4.34 14.17
N GLY A 100 -10.14 5.23 15.03
CA GLY A 100 -8.82 5.84 14.86
C GLY A 100 -7.70 4.80 14.79
N ILE A 101 -7.70 3.82 15.69
CA ILE A 101 -6.73 2.72 15.72
C ILE A 101 -6.89 1.81 14.49
N GLY A 102 -8.10 1.47 14.06
CA GLY A 102 -8.34 0.66 12.88
C GLY A 102 -7.80 1.32 11.61
N LEU A 103 -8.05 2.62 11.43
CA LEU A 103 -7.47 3.41 10.33
C LEU A 103 -5.94 3.44 10.41
N PHE A 104 -5.39 3.57 11.62
CA PHE A 104 -3.94 3.57 11.85
C PHE A 104 -3.30 2.23 11.50
N GLN A 105 -3.97 1.14 11.85
CA GLN A 105 -3.54 -0.21 11.51
C GLN A 105 -3.63 -0.45 10.00
N ALA A 106 -4.68 0.03 9.34
CA ALA A 106 -4.79 -0.02 7.87
C ALA A 106 -3.65 0.76 7.18
N GLN A 107 -3.24 1.90 7.76
CA GLN A 107 -2.06 2.65 7.30
C GLN A 107 -0.76 1.88 7.52
N ASN A 108 -0.55 1.26 8.69
CA ASN A 108 0.65 0.47 8.97
C ASN A 108 0.75 -0.81 8.12
N GLN A 109 -0.37 -1.35 7.65
CA GLN A 109 -0.38 -2.50 6.73
C GLN A 109 0.09 -2.17 5.32
N GLN A 110 0.07 -0.89 4.90
CA GLN A 110 0.43 -0.52 3.54
C GLN A 110 1.85 -0.95 3.15
N LEU A 111 2.81 -0.94 4.10
CA LEU A 111 4.16 -1.44 3.86
C LEU A 111 4.16 -2.91 3.41
N LEU A 112 3.36 -3.75 4.07
CA LEU A 112 3.25 -5.17 3.75
C LEU A 112 2.59 -5.39 2.39
N ILE A 113 1.56 -4.61 2.09
CA ILE A 113 0.87 -4.66 0.80
C ILE A 113 1.87 -4.31 -0.31
N VAL A 114 2.52 -3.14 -0.21
CA VAL A 114 3.49 -2.68 -1.20
C VAL A 114 4.63 -3.68 -1.37
N SER A 115 5.22 -4.17 -0.27
CA SER A 115 6.30 -5.16 -0.34
C SER A 115 5.86 -6.49 -0.94
N ARG A 116 4.66 -6.97 -0.65
CA ARG A 116 4.13 -8.21 -1.25
C ARG A 116 3.96 -8.05 -2.75
N GLU A 117 3.32 -6.98 -3.20
CA GLU A 117 3.11 -6.72 -4.62
C GLU A 117 4.45 -6.56 -5.35
N GLN A 118 5.40 -5.82 -4.77
CA GLN A 118 6.76 -5.70 -5.32
C GLN A 118 7.50 -7.04 -5.42
N ASN A 119 7.25 -7.97 -4.48
CA ASN A 119 7.77 -9.33 -4.59
C ASN A 119 7.02 -10.17 -5.64
N LEU A 120 5.72 -9.94 -5.85
CA LEU A 120 4.97 -10.56 -6.94
C LEU A 120 5.49 -10.09 -8.30
N LEU A 121 5.91 -8.82 -8.43
CA LEU A 121 6.53 -8.31 -9.66
C LEU A 121 7.80 -9.10 -10.05
N LYS A 122 8.60 -9.54 -9.08
CA LYS A 122 9.77 -10.42 -9.33
C LYS A 122 9.38 -11.79 -9.89
N GLY A 123 8.20 -12.28 -9.49
CA GLY A 123 7.63 -13.56 -9.92
C GLY A 123 6.68 -13.43 -11.10
N ILE A 124 6.73 -12.37 -11.91
CA ILE A 124 5.87 -12.26 -13.11
C ILE A 124 6.18 -13.32 -14.17
N ASP A 125 7.29 -14.05 -14.05
CA ASP A 125 7.50 -15.30 -14.81
C ASP A 125 6.75 -16.53 -14.21
N GLU A 126 6.28 -16.45 -12.96
CA GLU A 126 5.54 -17.51 -12.23
C GLU A 126 4.00 -17.31 -12.20
N LEU A 127 3.49 -16.13 -12.57
CA LEU A 127 2.06 -15.79 -12.41
C LEU A 127 1.14 -16.42 -13.47
N TYR A 128 1.68 -17.15 -14.45
CA TYR A 128 0.92 -17.85 -15.49
C TYR A 128 0.61 -19.32 -15.14
N ARG A 129 0.13 -19.56 -13.91
CA ARG A 129 -0.64 -20.77 -13.64
C ARG A 129 -2.12 -20.45 -13.85
N PRO A 130 -2.81 -21.02 -14.86
CA PRO A 130 -4.26 -20.98 -14.86
C PRO A 130 -4.73 -21.69 -13.58
N LEU A 131 -5.34 -20.93 -12.67
CA LEU A 131 -6.01 -21.46 -11.47
C LEU A 131 -7.35 -22.15 -11.82
N TYR A 132 -7.45 -22.71 -13.01
CA TYR A 132 -8.50 -23.66 -13.35
C TYR A 132 -7.89 -25.05 -13.28
N PRO A 133 -7.97 -25.74 -12.12
CA PRO A 133 -7.95 -27.20 -12.18
C PRO A 133 -9.09 -27.59 -13.10
N ASN A 134 -8.74 -28.20 -14.22
CA ASN A 134 -9.69 -28.80 -15.14
C ASN A 134 -10.42 -29.90 -14.36
N HIS A 135 -11.56 -29.58 -13.77
CA HIS A 135 -12.49 -30.54 -13.19
C HIS A 135 -13.73 -30.51 -14.06
N GLY A 136 -13.64 -31.25 -15.17
CA GLY A 136 -14.82 -31.88 -15.73
C GLY A 136 -15.35 -32.86 -14.69
N GLY A 137 -16.40 -32.47 -13.97
CA GLY A 137 -17.02 -33.34 -12.98
C GLY A 137 -17.85 -32.55 -11.98
N GLY A 138 -19.18 -32.62 -12.13
CA GLY A 138 -20.15 -31.91 -11.31
C GLY A 138 -19.97 -32.13 -9.81
N LEU A 139 -19.67 -31.05 -9.10
CA LEU A 139 -19.83 -30.96 -7.65
C LEU A 139 -20.99 -29.99 -7.39
N GLY A 140 -22.21 -30.52 -7.40
CA GLY A 140 -23.40 -29.82 -6.95
C GLY A 140 -23.61 -30.10 -5.46
N GLY A 141 -23.23 -29.15 -4.59
CA GLY A 141 -23.41 -29.28 -3.14
C GLY A 141 -22.80 -28.12 -2.33
N PRO A 142 -22.98 -28.09 -1.00
CA PRO A 142 -22.42 -27.06 -0.11
C PRO A 142 -20.88 -26.97 -0.15
N GLU A 143 -20.19 -28.05 -0.56
CA GLU A 143 -18.74 -28.04 -0.82
C GLU A 143 -18.33 -27.13 -1.97
N TYR A 144 -19.18 -26.98 -3.00
CA TYR A 144 -18.97 -26.02 -4.09
C TYR A 144 -19.06 -24.58 -3.61
N TRP A 145 -19.95 -24.29 -2.64
CA TRP A 145 -20.06 -22.97 -2.03
C TRP A 145 -18.86 -22.67 -1.13
N ILE A 146 -18.39 -23.62 -0.32
CA ILE A 146 -17.19 -23.47 0.50
C ILE A 146 -15.95 -23.34 -0.39
N TRP A 147 -15.85 -24.12 -1.46
CA TRP A 147 -14.79 -24.01 -2.45
C TRP A 147 -14.83 -22.64 -3.17
N ARG A 148 -16.01 -22.18 -3.61
CA ARG A 148 -16.19 -20.83 -4.17
C ARG A 148 -15.83 -19.74 -3.18
N LEU A 149 -16.22 -19.87 -1.92
CA LEU A 149 -15.88 -18.90 -0.88
C LEU A 149 -14.37 -18.90 -0.63
N LYS A 150 -13.72 -20.06 -0.66
CA LYS A 150 -12.26 -20.21 -0.52
C LYS A 150 -11.50 -19.71 -1.75
N LEU A 151 -12.08 -19.86 -2.95
CA LEU A 151 -11.53 -19.38 -4.22
C LEU A 151 -11.70 -17.86 -4.32
N TRP A 152 -12.87 -17.33 -3.97
CA TRP A 152 -13.14 -15.90 -3.80
C TRP A 152 -12.22 -15.29 -2.74
N TRP A 153 -12.10 -15.93 -1.57
CA TRP A 153 -11.16 -15.53 -0.53
C TRP A 153 -9.69 -15.67 -0.95
N ARG A 154 -9.36 -16.41 -2.01
CA ARG A 154 -8.02 -16.40 -2.61
C ARG A 154 -7.88 -15.32 -3.68
N SER A 155 -8.92 -15.07 -4.47
CA SER A 155 -8.92 -14.15 -5.62
C SER A 155 -9.09 -12.67 -5.24
N VAL A 156 -9.70 -12.35 -4.10
CA VAL A 156 -9.80 -10.95 -3.63
C VAL A 156 -8.38 -10.43 -3.37
N ASN A 157 -8.10 -9.17 -3.73
CA ASN A 157 -6.80 -8.54 -3.45
C ASN A 157 -6.50 -8.61 -1.94
N THR A 158 -5.25 -8.87 -1.56
CA THR A 158 -4.86 -9.00 -0.14
C THR A 158 -5.29 -7.76 0.65
N GLN A 159 -5.18 -6.58 0.04
CA GLN A 159 -5.62 -5.30 0.59
C GLN A 159 -7.13 -5.27 0.92
N ASN A 160 -7.98 -5.62 -0.04
CA ASN A 160 -9.44 -5.56 0.11
C ASN A 160 -9.96 -6.54 1.19
N LYS A 161 -9.25 -7.65 1.45
CA LYS A 161 -9.59 -8.59 2.53
C LYS A 161 -9.44 -7.97 3.91
N TYR A 162 -8.33 -7.27 4.13
CA TYR A 162 -8.07 -6.65 5.44
C TYR A 162 -8.97 -5.45 5.66
N GLU A 163 -9.10 -4.56 4.66
CA GLU A 163 -10.00 -3.40 4.75
C GLU A 163 -11.45 -3.83 4.99
N GLY A 164 -11.92 -4.87 4.30
CA GLY A 164 -13.25 -5.46 4.54
C GLY A 164 -13.40 -6.06 5.94
N LEU A 165 -12.37 -6.75 6.46
CA LEU A 165 -12.41 -7.33 7.80
C LEU A 165 -12.40 -6.26 8.90
N VAL A 166 -11.62 -5.19 8.74
CA VAL A 166 -11.64 -4.03 9.66
C VAL A 166 -13.02 -3.39 9.63
N PHE A 167 -13.59 -3.16 8.44
CA PHE A 167 -14.90 -2.55 8.29
C PHE A 167 -16.01 -3.38 8.95
N VAL A 168 -16.07 -4.69 8.67
CA VAL A 168 -17.03 -5.60 9.32
C VAL A 168 -16.85 -5.58 10.83
N GLY A 169 -15.59 -5.59 11.30
CA GLY A 169 -15.27 -5.44 12.72
C GLY A 169 -15.85 -4.17 13.34
N MET A 170 -15.70 -3.02 12.68
CA MET A 170 -16.24 -1.74 13.15
C MET A 170 -17.77 -1.72 13.16
N VAL A 171 -18.42 -2.32 12.16
CA VAL A 171 -19.89 -2.44 12.13
C VAL A 171 -20.39 -3.30 13.30
N VAL A 172 -19.75 -4.45 13.55
CA VAL A 172 -20.08 -5.31 14.69
C VAL A 172 -19.87 -4.56 16.00
N GLN A 173 -18.74 -3.88 16.16
CA GLN A 173 -18.43 -3.06 17.34
C GLN A 173 -19.50 -1.98 17.57
N PHE A 174 -19.94 -1.29 16.52
CA PHE A 174 -20.99 -0.29 16.59
C PHE A 174 -22.32 -0.87 17.07
N VAL A 175 -22.78 -1.96 16.45
CA VAL A 175 -24.03 -2.63 16.82
C VAL A 175 -23.99 -3.12 18.27
N VAL A 176 -22.90 -3.77 18.68
CA VAL A 176 -22.73 -4.26 20.06
C VAL A 176 -22.73 -3.11 21.05
N SER A 177 -22.00 -2.03 20.77
CA SER A 177 -21.92 -0.86 21.66
C SER A 177 -23.26 -0.15 21.78
N LEU A 178 -24.02 -0.03 20.68
CA LEU A 178 -25.35 0.54 20.68
C LEU A 178 -26.31 -0.28 21.54
N VAL A 179 -26.31 -1.61 21.39
CA VAL A 179 -27.14 -2.51 22.18
C VAL A 179 -26.81 -2.41 23.68
N ILE A 180 -25.52 -2.40 24.04
CA ILE A 180 -25.09 -2.27 25.43
C ILE A 180 -25.48 -0.92 26.00
N TYR A 181 -25.24 0.16 25.25
CA TYR A 181 -25.61 1.50 25.67
C TYR A 181 -27.11 1.57 25.97
N SER A 182 -27.96 1.13 25.05
CA SER A 182 -29.43 1.19 25.17
C SER A 182 -30.02 0.29 26.27
N ILE A 183 -29.36 -0.83 26.61
CA ILE A 183 -29.89 -1.77 27.60
C ILE A 183 -29.41 -1.42 29.02
N SER A 184 -28.25 -0.78 29.18
CA SER A 184 -27.67 -0.51 30.51
C SER A 184 -28.22 0.76 31.15
N ARG A 185 -28.71 0.64 32.39
CA ARG A 185 -29.08 1.77 33.27
C ARG A 185 -27.88 2.56 33.78
N GLN A 186 -26.65 2.10 33.49
CA GLN A 186 -25.44 2.78 33.91
C GLN A 186 -25.25 4.13 33.20
N PHE A 187 -25.76 4.24 31.97
CA PHE A 187 -25.57 5.43 31.12
C PHE A 187 -26.81 6.33 31.03
N HIS A 188 -28.01 5.78 31.26
CA HIS A 188 -29.28 6.50 31.14
C HIS A 188 -30.42 5.85 31.95
N ASP A 189 -31.52 6.58 32.14
CA ASP A 189 -32.60 6.16 33.06
C ASP A 189 -33.52 5.06 32.50
N TYR A 190 -33.63 4.94 31.17
CA TYR A 190 -34.60 4.03 30.53
C TYR A 190 -34.08 2.59 30.31
N GLY A 191 -32.89 2.24 30.81
CA GLY A 191 -32.30 0.91 30.62
C GLY A 191 -33.07 -0.19 31.33
N ILE A 192 -32.73 -1.44 31.04
CA ILE A 192 -33.38 -2.64 31.61
C ILE A 192 -32.42 -3.39 32.53
N VAL A 193 -31.12 -3.36 32.25
CA VAL A 193 -30.07 -4.07 32.98
C VAL A 193 -29.19 -3.08 33.75
N SER A 194 -28.49 -3.54 34.79
CA SER A 194 -27.65 -2.71 35.67
C SER A 194 -28.44 -1.68 36.50
N HIS A 195 -27.74 -0.93 37.35
CA HIS A 195 -28.33 0.11 38.21
C HIS A 195 -27.64 1.45 37.97
N HIS A 196 -28.28 2.55 38.39
CA HIS A 196 -27.60 3.85 38.40
C HIS A 196 -26.42 3.82 39.37
N THR A 197 -25.27 4.29 38.90
CA THR A 197 -24.02 4.28 39.65
C THR A 197 -23.40 5.66 39.72
N SER A 198 -22.50 5.88 40.67
CA SER A 198 -21.68 7.08 40.73
C SER A 198 -20.79 7.23 39.49
N PRO A 199 -20.32 8.44 39.14
CA PRO A 199 -19.47 8.67 37.96
C PRO A 199 -18.23 7.79 37.89
N GLY A 200 -17.61 7.47 39.03
CA GLY A 200 -16.45 6.57 39.09
C GLY A 200 -16.80 5.11 38.83
N MET A 201 -17.93 4.63 39.38
CA MET A 201 -18.40 3.26 39.15
C MET A 201 -18.99 3.07 37.75
N CYS A 202 -19.43 4.14 37.09
CA CYS A 202 -19.89 4.11 35.70
C CYS A 202 -18.80 3.67 34.70
N ARG A 203 -17.53 3.92 35.04
CA ARG A 203 -16.35 3.57 34.23
C ARG A 203 -15.84 2.15 34.47
N LYS A 204 -16.59 1.35 35.22
CA LYS A 204 -16.30 -0.04 35.58
C LYS A 204 -17.51 -0.89 35.24
N GLY A 205 -17.29 -2.12 34.78
CA GLY A 205 -18.39 -3.06 34.54
C GLY A 205 -18.18 -3.94 33.33
N TRP A 206 -19.16 -4.82 33.12
CA TRP A 206 -19.18 -5.74 31.98
C TRP A 206 -19.49 -4.99 30.68
N GLU A 207 -20.14 -3.83 30.78
CA GLU A 207 -20.49 -2.93 29.68
C GLU A 207 -19.25 -2.52 28.86
N TRP A 208 -18.09 -2.39 29.53
CA TRP A 208 -16.82 -1.99 28.92
C TRP A 208 -16.06 -3.17 28.29
N ALA A 209 -16.46 -4.41 28.57
CA ALA A 209 -15.72 -5.60 28.14
C ALA A 209 -15.51 -5.69 26.61
N PRO A 210 -16.51 -5.39 25.75
CA PRO A 210 -16.28 -5.43 24.30
C PRO A 210 -15.24 -4.44 23.82
N SER A 211 -15.24 -3.20 24.34
CA SER A 211 -14.22 -2.21 24.02
C SER A 211 -12.82 -2.69 24.46
N ILE A 212 -12.72 -3.23 25.68
CA ILE A 212 -11.47 -3.77 26.22
C ILE A 212 -10.94 -4.92 25.34
N VAL A 213 -11.79 -5.91 25.04
CA VAL A 213 -11.43 -7.06 24.19
C VAL A 213 -10.98 -6.58 22.82
N TRP A 214 -11.69 -5.62 22.23
CA TRP A 214 -11.34 -5.07 20.92
C TRP A 214 -9.98 -4.37 20.93
N GLN A 215 -9.70 -3.55 21.95
CA GLN A 215 -8.38 -2.92 22.12
C GLN A 215 -7.26 -3.96 22.30
N PHE A 216 -7.52 -5.04 23.06
CA PHE A 216 -6.57 -6.14 23.20
C PHE A 216 -6.30 -6.85 21.87
N LEU A 217 -7.33 -7.11 21.07
CA LEU A 217 -7.17 -7.74 19.75
C LEU A 217 -6.27 -6.90 18.83
N TRP A 218 -6.46 -5.57 18.80
CA TRP A 218 -5.61 -4.68 17.99
C TRP A 218 -4.18 -4.63 18.49
N ASN A 219 -3.99 -4.41 19.79
CA ASN A 219 -2.67 -4.15 20.34
C ASN A 219 -1.86 -5.44 20.52
N PHE A 220 -2.46 -6.54 20.97
CA PHE A 220 -1.73 -7.74 21.37
C PHE A 220 -1.78 -8.90 20.37
N PHE A 221 -2.70 -8.88 19.41
CA PHE A 221 -2.74 -9.90 18.35
C PHE A 221 -2.34 -9.30 17.02
N PHE A 222 -3.07 -8.28 16.57
CA PHE A 222 -2.85 -7.72 15.24
C PHE A 222 -1.51 -6.99 15.12
N GLY A 223 -1.17 -6.13 16.08
CA GLY A 223 0.11 -5.42 16.11
C GLY A 223 1.31 -6.38 16.02
N PRO A 224 1.46 -7.35 16.93
CA PRO A 224 2.53 -8.35 16.87
C PRO A 224 2.52 -9.21 15.61
N TYR A 225 1.33 -9.59 15.11
CA TYR A 225 1.21 -10.28 13.83
C TYR A 225 1.79 -9.43 12.68
N LEU A 226 1.46 -8.14 12.65
CA LEU A 226 1.99 -7.21 11.65
C LEU A 226 3.51 -7.08 11.77
N LEU A 227 4.05 -6.93 12.99
CA LEU A 227 5.49 -6.86 13.24
C LEU A 227 6.22 -8.13 12.76
N TRP A 228 5.65 -9.30 13.02
CA TRP A 228 6.20 -10.57 12.54
C TRP A 228 6.23 -10.64 11.02
N LYS A 229 5.16 -10.17 10.36
CA LYS A 229 5.05 -10.19 8.91
C LYS A 229 5.95 -9.17 8.20
N ILE A 230 6.20 -7.99 8.79
CA ILE A 230 7.09 -6.97 8.20
C ILE A 230 8.57 -7.19 8.56
N LYS A 231 8.88 -8.08 9.52
CA LYS A 231 10.26 -8.42 9.91
C LYS A 231 11.23 -8.66 8.73
N PRO A 232 10.89 -9.45 7.69
CA PRO A 232 11.81 -9.70 6.57
C PRO A 232 12.00 -8.50 5.64
N ILE A 233 11.17 -7.47 5.73
CA ILE A 233 11.26 -6.28 4.87
C ILE A 233 12.43 -5.42 5.35
N HIS A 234 13.27 -4.96 4.43
CA HIS A 234 14.41 -4.09 4.72
C HIS A 234 14.31 -2.86 3.84
N ASP A 235 13.57 -1.86 4.30
CA ASP A 235 13.31 -0.64 3.54
C ASP A 235 14.28 0.49 3.91
N ILE A 236 14.62 1.33 2.93
CA ILE A 236 15.51 2.50 3.12
C ILE A 236 14.76 3.69 3.74
N TYR A 237 13.43 3.64 3.70
CA TYR A 237 12.51 4.69 4.10
C TYR A 237 12.15 4.68 5.58
N HIS A 238 12.74 3.75 6.34
CA HIS A 238 12.50 3.55 7.77
C HIS A 238 11.00 3.34 8.10
N TRP A 239 10.20 2.90 7.13
CA TRP A 239 8.80 2.60 7.28
C TRP A 239 8.61 1.40 8.20
N ARG A 240 9.46 0.36 8.08
CA ARG A 240 9.44 -0.74 9.04
C ARG A 240 9.71 -0.23 10.45
N LEU A 241 10.72 0.62 10.64
CA LEU A 241 11.05 1.17 11.96
C LEU A 241 9.91 2.01 12.52
N GLN A 242 9.28 2.85 11.69
CA GLN A 242 8.07 3.59 12.06
C GLN A 242 6.99 2.65 12.59
N THR A 243 6.64 1.58 11.85
CA THR A 243 5.61 0.62 12.28
C THR A 243 6.01 -0.10 13.57
N TRP A 244 7.29 -0.46 13.75
CA TRP A 244 7.80 -1.02 15.01
C TRP A 244 7.59 -0.08 16.19
N LEU A 245 8.03 1.17 16.06
CA LEU A 245 7.89 2.17 17.11
C LEU A 245 6.43 2.45 17.44
N SER A 246 5.58 2.58 16.42
CA SER A 246 4.13 2.80 16.57
C SER A 246 3.44 1.66 17.32
N VAL A 247 3.67 0.41 16.90
CA VAL A 247 3.01 -0.74 17.53
C VAL A 247 3.49 -0.91 18.97
N LEU A 248 4.81 -0.80 19.21
CA LEU A 248 5.37 -0.92 20.56
C LEU A 248 4.83 0.16 21.51
N ALA A 249 4.70 1.39 21.02
CA ALA A 249 4.13 2.49 21.81
C ALA A 249 2.66 2.25 22.19
N GLY A 250 1.90 1.56 21.33
CA GLY A 250 0.50 1.22 21.59
C GLY A 250 0.28 0.12 22.64
N LEU A 251 1.28 -0.75 22.87
CA LEU A 251 1.15 -1.90 23.78
C LEU A 251 0.94 -1.51 25.24
N LEU A 252 1.48 -0.36 25.66
CA LEU A 252 1.47 0.04 27.08
C LEU A 252 0.14 0.66 27.53
N GLY A 253 -0.61 1.27 26.61
CA GLY A 253 -1.80 2.06 26.94
C GLY A 253 -2.88 1.24 27.63
N THR A 254 -3.34 0.15 26.98
CA THR A 254 -4.47 -0.66 27.49
C THR A 254 -4.17 -1.30 28.86
N PRO A 255 -3.00 -1.94 29.10
CA PRO A 255 -2.69 -2.49 30.42
C PRO A 255 -2.64 -1.43 31.52
N LEU A 256 -2.03 -0.27 31.26
CA LEU A 256 -1.90 0.81 32.25
C LEU A 256 -3.24 1.49 32.53
N TRP A 257 -4.07 1.69 31.50
CA TRP A 257 -5.45 2.17 31.68
C TRP A 257 -6.26 1.21 32.55
N LEU A 258 -6.21 -0.10 32.27
CA LEU A 258 -6.92 -1.10 33.08
C LEU A 258 -6.40 -1.17 34.51
N ALA A 259 -5.08 -1.12 34.71
CA ALA A 259 -4.50 -1.05 36.04
C ALA A 259 -5.00 0.19 36.79
N ALA A 260 -5.02 1.36 36.15
CA ALA A 260 -5.50 2.59 36.73
C ALA A 260 -7.01 2.57 37.08
N VAL A 261 -7.84 1.88 36.29
CA VAL A 261 -9.27 1.74 36.57
C VAL A 261 -9.55 0.73 37.68
N TYR A 262 -8.92 -0.45 37.64
CA TYR A 262 -9.31 -1.59 38.47
C TYR A 262 -8.49 -1.78 39.75
N THR A 263 -7.38 -1.08 39.94
CA THR A 263 -6.54 -1.23 41.13
C THR A 263 -6.50 0.02 41.99
N ASP A 264 -6.65 -0.16 43.30
CA ASP A 264 -6.64 0.95 44.27
C ASP A 264 -5.23 1.55 44.44
N SER A 265 -4.18 0.82 44.07
CA SER A 265 -2.79 1.29 44.12
C SER A 265 -2.55 2.52 43.24
N PHE A 266 -3.35 2.70 42.19
CA PHE A 266 -3.27 3.87 41.30
C PHE A 266 -4.08 5.07 41.81
N ALA A 267 -4.81 4.98 42.94
CA ALA A 267 -5.66 6.07 43.41
C ALA A 267 -4.90 7.40 43.64
N SER A 268 -3.66 7.33 44.16
CA SER A 268 -2.81 8.51 44.34
C SER A 268 -2.36 9.13 43.02
N VAL A 269 -2.16 8.30 41.99
CA VAL A 269 -1.77 8.71 40.64
C VAL A 269 -2.98 9.27 39.90
N ASN A 270 -4.13 8.61 39.99
CA ASN A 270 -5.39 8.99 39.36
C ASN A 270 -5.87 10.38 39.77
N LYS A 271 -5.44 10.86 40.95
CA LYS A 271 -5.67 12.24 41.40
C LYS A 271 -5.10 13.29 40.43
N TYR A 272 -4.00 12.99 39.73
CA TYR A 272 -3.36 13.91 38.80
C TYR A 272 -3.32 13.38 37.36
N TRP A 273 -3.49 12.07 37.19
CA TRP A 273 -3.37 11.39 35.91
C TRP A 273 -4.58 10.50 35.69
N ALA A 274 -5.62 11.05 35.06
CA ALA A 274 -6.86 10.32 34.82
C ALA A 274 -6.59 9.00 34.06
N PRO A 275 -7.31 7.91 34.33
CA PRO A 275 -6.98 6.59 33.76
C PRO A 275 -6.81 6.58 32.23
N PRO A 276 -7.63 7.27 31.41
CA PRO A 276 -7.43 7.29 29.95
C PRO A 276 -6.15 8.03 29.50
N MET A 277 -5.55 8.87 30.34
CA MET A 277 -4.29 9.58 30.02
C MET A 277 -3.12 8.61 29.82
N TRP A 278 -3.21 7.35 30.26
CA TRP A 278 -2.21 6.32 29.97
C TRP A 278 -2.07 5.99 28.47
N PHE A 279 -3.04 6.35 27.64
CA PHE A 279 -2.91 6.28 26.18
C PHE A 279 -2.07 7.43 25.59
N MET A 280 -1.88 8.53 26.33
CA MET A 280 -1.25 9.76 25.84
C MET A 280 0.17 9.55 25.29
N PRO A 281 1.12 8.89 25.99
CA PRO A 281 2.47 8.72 25.48
C PRO A 281 2.51 7.87 24.21
N GLY A 282 1.66 6.84 24.15
CA GLY A 282 1.54 5.95 23.00
C GLY A 282 1.03 6.68 21.76
N LEU A 283 -0.05 7.45 21.91
CA LEU A 283 -0.64 8.24 20.83
C LEU A 283 0.29 9.34 20.32
N MET A 284 0.94 10.08 21.23
CA MET A 284 1.95 11.07 20.84
C MET A 284 3.08 10.42 20.03
N MET A 285 3.58 9.27 20.48
CA MET A 285 4.63 8.56 19.74
C MET A 285 4.15 8.10 18.36
N MET A 286 2.93 7.53 18.26
CA MET A 286 2.33 7.11 16.98
C MET A 286 2.21 8.28 15.99
N GLU A 287 1.72 9.43 16.45
CA GLU A 287 1.62 10.64 15.63
C GLU A 287 2.99 11.17 15.21
N LEU A 288 3.93 11.29 16.16
CA LEU A 288 5.28 11.80 15.91
C LEU A 288 6.03 10.95 14.88
N VAL A 289 6.09 9.63 15.05
CA VAL A 289 6.79 8.78 14.08
C VAL A 289 6.09 8.79 12.72
N THR A 290 4.77 8.86 12.68
CA THR A 290 4.01 8.90 11.43
C THR A 290 4.23 10.18 10.64
N LEU A 291 4.49 11.29 11.32
CA LEU A 291 4.81 12.57 10.70
C LEU A 291 6.31 12.71 10.37
N ILE A 292 7.19 12.41 11.32
CA ILE A 292 8.63 12.72 11.22
C ILE A 292 9.33 11.88 10.14
N PHE A 293 9.06 10.58 10.06
CA PHE A 293 9.76 9.72 9.09
C PHE A 293 9.54 10.15 7.63
N PRO A 294 8.30 10.38 7.16
CA PRO A 294 8.06 10.92 5.82
C PRO A 294 8.69 12.31 5.61
N ILE A 295 8.63 13.21 6.61
CA ILE A 295 9.23 14.56 6.51
C ILE A 295 10.74 14.46 6.31
N MET A 296 11.44 13.66 7.12
CA MET A 296 12.89 13.42 6.99
C MET A 296 13.23 12.89 5.59
N GLN A 297 12.37 12.04 5.04
CA GLN A 297 12.57 11.46 3.72
C GLN A 297 12.44 12.49 2.60
N VAL A 298 11.52 13.45 2.70
CA VAL A 298 11.43 14.58 1.75
C VAL A 298 12.72 15.39 1.75
N PHE A 299 13.25 15.73 2.92
CA PHE A 299 14.49 16.50 3.00
C PHE A 299 15.67 15.74 2.40
N LYS A 300 15.78 14.43 2.68
CA LYS A 300 16.82 13.58 2.08
C LYS A 300 16.67 13.48 0.56
N HIS A 301 15.45 13.32 0.07
CA HIS A 301 15.15 13.26 -1.35
C HIS A 301 15.52 14.56 -2.07
N ASN A 302 15.08 15.70 -1.54
CA ASN A 302 15.37 17.01 -2.13
C ASN A 302 16.86 17.35 -2.11
N LYS A 303 17.58 16.93 -1.06
CA LYS A 303 19.03 17.08 -1.01
C LYS A 303 19.71 16.26 -2.10
N ALA A 304 19.35 14.98 -2.24
CA ALA A 304 19.90 14.11 -3.27
C ALA A 304 19.61 14.64 -4.69
N ALA A 305 18.37 15.10 -4.95
CA ALA A 305 17.99 15.67 -6.24
C ALA A 305 18.82 16.91 -6.61
N ARG A 306 19.12 17.78 -5.63
CA ARG A 306 20.00 18.95 -5.84
C ARG A 306 21.43 18.53 -6.15
N GLU A 307 21.99 17.58 -5.38
CA GLU A 307 23.34 17.06 -5.64
C GLU A 307 23.47 16.45 -7.04
N THR A 308 22.45 15.73 -7.51
CA THR A 308 22.42 15.19 -8.88
C THR A 308 22.36 16.30 -9.92
N GLN A 309 21.51 17.32 -9.73
CA GLN A 309 21.42 18.46 -10.65
C GLN A 309 22.77 19.22 -10.76
N ASP A 310 23.47 19.39 -9.64
CA ASP A 310 24.79 20.04 -9.62
C ASP A 310 25.84 19.23 -10.40
N ILE A 311 25.82 17.89 -10.26
CA ILE A 311 26.72 17.00 -11.02
C ILE A 311 26.43 17.09 -12.52
N LEU A 312 25.15 17.07 -12.94
CA LEU A 312 24.80 17.23 -14.35
C LEU A 312 25.27 18.57 -14.91
N ALA A 313 25.05 19.66 -14.17
CA ALA A 313 25.49 20.98 -14.58
C ALA A 313 27.02 21.05 -14.80
N ASP A 314 27.81 20.38 -13.94
CA ASP A 314 29.26 20.28 -14.10
C ASP A 314 29.66 19.42 -15.31
N PHE A 315 28.95 18.31 -15.58
CA PHE A 315 29.17 17.51 -16.80
C PHE A 315 28.85 18.29 -18.08
N ASP A 316 27.73 19.01 -18.11
CA ASP A 316 27.33 19.82 -19.27
C ASP A 316 28.31 20.97 -19.51
N ALA A 317 28.79 21.63 -18.45
CA ALA A 317 29.82 22.66 -18.54
C ALA A 317 31.15 22.09 -19.09
N LYS A 318 31.58 20.91 -18.63
CA LYS A 318 32.80 20.24 -19.14
C LYS A 318 32.66 19.77 -20.58
N LYS A 319 31.46 19.35 -20.99
CA LYS A 319 31.17 18.97 -22.38
C LYS A 319 31.28 20.18 -23.30
N LEU A 320 30.75 21.34 -22.91
CA LEU A 320 30.91 22.60 -23.65
C LEU A 320 32.39 23.01 -23.79
N HIS A 321 33.20 22.81 -22.75
CA HIS A 321 34.63 23.12 -22.79
C HIS A 321 35.48 22.13 -23.61
N SER A 322 34.95 20.92 -23.88
CA SER A 322 35.68 19.89 -24.65
C SER A 322 35.40 19.95 -26.15
N GLU A 323 34.49 20.81 -26.61
CA GLU A 323 34.20 21.05 -28.04
C GLU A 323 35.07 22.15 -28.67
N GLU A 324 35.99 22.80 -27.91
CA GLU A 324 37.04 23.62 -28.53
C GLU A 324 38.24 22.76 -29.00
N PRO A 325 38.67 22.87 -30.27
CA PRO A 325 39.81 22.12 -30.77
C PRO A 325 41.11 22.75 -30.27
N SER A 326 41.51 22.42 -29.05
CA SER A 326 42.85 22.73 -28.55
C SER A 326 43.73 21.50 -28.61
N THR A 327 44.38 21.38 -29.76
CA THR A 327 45.59 20.60 -30.00
C THR A 327 46.62 20.95 -28.93
N THR A 328 46.88 20.06 -27.97
CA THR A 328 48.21 19.70 -27.43
C THR A 328 48.05 18.84 -26.18
N GLY A 329 48.70 17.67 -26.20
CA GLY A 329 48.65 16.71 -25.12
C GLY A 329 49.30 17.24 -23.85
N SER A 330 48.70 16.92 -22.70
CA SER A 330 49.46 16.77 -21.48
C SER A 330 48.94 15.63 -20.62
N LEU A 331 49.93 14.86 -20.17
CA LEU A 331 49.97 13.78 -19.19
C LEU A 331 48.73 13.61 -18.29
N ALA A 332 48.14 12.42 -18.40
CA ALA A 332 47.12 11.91 -17.50
C ALA A 332 47.59 11.93 -16.04
N THR A 333 47.12 12.91 -15.27
CA THR A 333 47.02 12.82 -13.82
C THR A 333 45.97 11.77 -13.50
N ARG A 334 46.48 10.59 -13.13
CA ARG A 334 45.76 9.40 -12.69
C ARG A 334 44.95 9.71 -11.42
N SER A 335 43.77 10.31 -11.60
CA SER A 335 42.84 10.59 -10.52
C SER A 335 42.12 9.31 -10.11
N THR A 336 42.24 8.96 -8.83
CA THR A 336 41.40 7.95 -8.17
C THR A 336 39.90 8.30 -8.21
N GLY A 337 39.54 9.50 -8.69
CA GLY A 337 38.18 9.92 -9.05
C GLY A 337 37.64 9.32 -10.36
N SER A 338 38.50 8.93 -11.32
CA SER A 338 38.08 8.39 -12.62
C SER A 338 37.37 7.03 -12.51
N LYS A 339 37.81 6.15 -11.60
CA LYS A 339 37.12 4.88 -11.31
C LYS A 339 35.77 5.08 -10.63
N ARG A 340 35.63 6.15 -9.84
CA ARG A 340 34.38 6.50 -9.14
C ARG A 340 33.35 6.97 -10.17
N GLY A 341 33.69 7.92 -11.04
CA GLY A 341 32.81 8.41 -12.10
C GLY A 341 32.35 7.31 -13.07
N LYS A 342 33.22 6.36 -13.42
CA LYS A 342 32.89 5.25 -14.32
C LYS A 342 31.93 4.20 -13.72
N MET A 343 31.94 4.00 -12.40
CA MET A 343 31.00 3.10 -11.73
C MET A 343 29.59 3.69 -11.52
N PHE A 344 29.48 5.02 -11.56
CA PHE A 344 28.22 5.74 -11.42
C PHE A 344 27.69 6.25 -12.78
N SER A 345 28.30 5.83 -13.90
CA SER A 345 27.95 6.30 -15.25
C SER A 345 26.71 5.59 -15.81
N MET A 346 26.05 6.22 -16.79
CA MET A 346 24.92 5.62 -17.51
C MET A 346 25.34 4.31 -18.22
N GLU A 347 26.58 4.24 -18.73
CA GLU A 347 27.14 3.05 -19.38
C GLU A 347 27.21 1.86 -18.41
N SER A 348 27.56 2.09 -17.15
CA SER A 348 27.63 1.02 -16.14
C SER A 348 26.24 0.47 -15.77
N LEU A 349 25.20 1.31 -15.84
CA LEU A 349 23.82 0.87 -15.69
C LEU A 349 23.40 0.02 -16.89
N ASP A 350 23.74 0.42 -18.11
CA ASP A 350 23.45 -0.36 -19.33
C ASP A 350 24.08 -1.74 -19.32
N GLU A 351 25.35 -1.82 -18.92
CA GLU A 351 26.05 -3.09 -18.75
C GLU A 351 25.36 -3.96 -17.68
N CYS A 352 24.91 -3.36 -16.57
CA CYS A 352 24.20 -4.06 -15.52
C CYS A 352 22.84 -4.60 -15.98
N LEU A 353 22.05 -3.78 -16.71
CA LEU A 353 20.73 -4.17 -17.22
C LEU A 353 20.81 -5.30 -18.25
N THR A 354 21.90 -5.37 -19.01
CA THR A 354 22.11 -6.39 -20.05
C THR A 354 22.75 -7.67 -19.53
N THR A 355 23.60 -7.59 -18.49
CA THR A 355 24.47 -8.71 -18.08
C THR A 355 24.10 -9.33 -16.73
N CYS A 356 23.71 -8.54 -15.73
CA CYS A 356 23.43 -9.03 -14.36
C CYS A 356 22.54 -8.04 -13.61
N CYS A 357 21.23 -8.08 -13.89
CA CYS A 357 20.26 -7.16 -13.30
C CYS A 357 19.66 -7.66 -11.98
N ASP A 358 19.83 -8.94 -11.63
CA ASP A 358 19.16 -9.57 -10.48
C ASP A 358 19.44 -8.85 -9.16
N GLY A 359 20.69 -8.47 -8.91
CA GLY A 359 21.06 -7.73 -7.69
C GLY A 359 20.40 -6.34 -7.62
N LEU A 360 20.34 -5.64 -8.76
CA LEU A 360 19.70 -4.34 -8.88
C LEU A 360 18.17 -4.44 -8.73
N GLN A 361 17.55 -5.46 -9.33
CA GLN A 361 16.11 -5.71 -9.23
C GLN A 361 15.70 -6.12 -7.81
N VAL A 362 16.47 -6.99 -7.15
CA VAL A 362 16.23 -7.36 -5.74
C VAL A 362 16.33 -6.13 -4.85
N TYR A 363 17.34 -5.29 -5.05
CA TYR A 363 17.49 -4.03 -4.33
C TYR A 363 16.30 -3.09 -4.56
N ALA A 364 15.96 -2.82 -5.83
CA ALA A 364 14.86 -1.94 -6.21
C ALA A 364 13.52 -2.39 -5.61
N SER A 365 13.20 -3.69 -5.67
CA SER A 365 11.89 -4.16 -5.20
C SER A 365 11.83 -4.45 -3.69
N CYS A 366 12.94 -4.84 -3.03
CA CYS A 366 12.93 -5.09 -1.58
C CYS A 366 13.21 -3.85 -0.73
N MET A 367 14.06 -2.94 -1.23
CA MET A 367 14.62 -1.85 -0.43
C MET A 367 14.07 -0.48 -0.83
N GLU A 368 14.02 -0.18 -2.13
CA GLU A 368 13.48 1.09 -2.65
C GLU A 368 11.99 1.04 -3.00
N LEU A 369 11.41 -0.15 -3.07
CA LEU A 369 10.00 -0.40 -3.41
C LEU A 369 9.59 0.21 -4.76
N ASN A 370 10.50 0.20 -5.75
CA ASN A 370 10.32 0.71 -7.11
C ASN A 370 10.78 -0.28 -8.19
N GLY A 371 10.59 -1.58 -7.93
CA GLY A 371 11.03 -2.66 -8.81
C GLY A 371 10.39 -2.63 -10.20
N GLU A 372 9.21 -2.02 -10.33
CA GLU A 372 8.49 -1.84 -11.60
C GLU A 372 9.36 -1.14 -12.66
N ASN A 373 10.19 -0.17 -12.27
CA ASN A 373 11.05 0.56 -13.19
C ASN A 373 12.13 -0.34 -13.79
N ILE A 374 12.78 -1.18 -12.96
CA ILE A 374 13.81 -2.13 -13.43
C ILE A 374 13.19 -3.22 -14.30
N ILE A 375 12.00 -3.70 -13.93
CA ILE A 375 11.27 -4.73 -14.67
C ILE A 375 10.82 -4.17 -16.03
N PHE A 376 10.35 -2.93 -16.10
CA PHE A 376 10.02 -2.29 -17.36
C PHE A 376 11.23 -2.21 -18.29
N LEU A 377 12.38 -1.72 -17.82
CA LEU A 377 13.59 -1.62 -18.63
C LEU A 377 14.04 -2.99 -19.15
N THR A 378 14.07 -4.01 -18.29
CA THR A 378 14.48 -5.37 -18.69
C THR A 378 13.50 -6.02 -19.68
N ARG A 379 12.18 -5.76 -19.54
CA ARG A 379 11.14 -6.25 -20.45
C ARG A 379 11.21 -5.58 -21.83
N VAL A 380 11.46 -4.27 -21.87
CA VAL A 380 11.64 -3.54 -23.14
C VAL A 380 12.89 -4.02 -23.87
N LEU A 381 14.03 -4.18 -23.17
CA LEU A 381 15.25 -4.77 -23.77
C LEU A 381 15.01 -6.20 -24.30
N GLY A 382 14.20 -6.99 -23.59
CA GLY A 382 13.80 -8.31 -24.06
C GLY A 382 12.89 -8.27 -25.29
N PHE A 383 11.99 -7.28 -25.37
CA PHE A 383 11.13 -7.03 -26.52
C PHE A 383 11.94 -6.61 -27.75
N GLU A 384 12.87 -5.66 -27.61
CA GLU A 384 13.78 -5.21 -28.67
C GLU A 384 14.63 -6.38 -29.19
N ARG A 385 15.21 -7.20 -28.30
CA ARG A 385 15.96 -8.39 -28.69
C ARG A 385 15.12 -9.39 -29.48
N LYS A 386 13.86 -9.62 -29.08
CA LYS A 386 12.92 -10.46 -29.83
C LYS A 386 12.57 -9.85 -31.19
N TRP A 387 12.44 -8.53 -31.26
CA TRP A 387 12.21 -7.81 -32.50
C TRP A 387 13.40 -7.96 -33.46
N ASP A 388 14.63 -7.87 -32.98
CA ASP A 388 15.81 -8.01 -33.83
C ASP A 388 16.08 -9.45 -34.25
N MET A 389 15.96 -10.39 -33.31
CA MET A 389 16.41 -11.77 -33.52
C MET A 389 15.32 -12.69 -34.07
N ASP A 390 14.07 -12.53 -33.66
CA ASP A 390 13.01 -13.52 -33.91
C ASP A 390 12.00 -13.05 -34.95
N PHE A 391 11.64 -11.77 -34.94
CA PHE A 391 10.70 -11.20 -35.92
C PHE A 391 11.13 -11.37 -37.39
N PRO A 392 12.43 -11.26 -37.78
CA PRO A 392 12.85 -11.50 -39.17
C PRO A 392 12.75 -12.96 -39.60
N LYS A 393 12.75 -13.91 -38.66
CA LYS A 393 12.74 -15.36 -38.95
C LYS A 393 11.34 -15.89 -39.27
N ILE A 394 10.29 -15.15 -38.91
CA ILE A 394 8.90 -15.58 -39.10
C ILE A 394 8.43 -15.28 -40.52
N ARG A 395 8.04 -16.33 -41.27
CA ARG A 395 7.57 -16.23 -42.66
C ARG A 395 6.28 -15.40 -42.81
N ASP A 396 5.32 -15.59 -41.91
CA ASP A 396 4.05 -14.86 -41.90
C ASP A 396 4.22 -13.53 -41.17
N ARG A 397 4.43 -12.45 -41.93
CA ARG A 397 4.68 -11.10 -41.39
C ARG A 397 3.49 -10.55 -40.62
N SER A 398 2.27 -10.89 -41.02
CA SER A 398 1.05 -10.43 -40.33
C SER A 398 0.93 -11.08 -38.96
N ARG A 399 1.15 -12.40 -38.89
CA ARG A 399 1.17 -13.13 -37.62
C ARG A 399 2.32 -12.71 -36.73
N ALA A 400 3.52 -12.51 -37.30
CA ALA A 400 4.68 -12.01 -36.59
C ALA A 400 4.41 -10.64 -35.95
N ARG A 401 3.82 -9.70 -36.72
CA ARG A 401 3.48 -8.36 -36.24
C ARG A 401 2.45 -8.41 -35.11
N MET A 402 1.45 -9.29 -35.22
CA MET A 402 0.48 -9.52 -34.14
C MET A 402 1.13 -10.11 -32.89
N GLY A 403 2.06 -11.07 -33.04
CA GLY A 403 2.83 -11.61 -31.91
C GLY A 403 3.66 -10.54 -31.18
N MET A 404 4.30 -9.63 -31.92
CA MET A 404 5.02 -8.50 -31.33
C MET A 404 4.07 -7.50 -30.67
N PHE A 405 2.93 -7.19 -31.31
CA PHE A 405 1.91 -6.31 -30.73
C PHE A 405 1.38 -6.86 -29.41
N ARG A 406 1.15 -8.16 -29.34
CA ARG A 406 0.75 -8.88 -28.12
C ARG A 406 1.79 -8.81 -27.00
N ALA A 407 3.06 -9.02 -27.34
CA ALA A 407 4.16 -8.87 -26.39
C ALA A 407 4.23 -7.44 -25.84
N ALA A 408 4.10 -6.43 -26.71
CA ALA A 408 4.10 -5.03 -26.31
C ALA A 408 2.84 -4.66 -25.48
N LEU A 409 1.66 -5.14 -25.88
CA LEU A 409 0.42 -4.96 -25.14
C LEU A 409 0.52 -5.56 -23.73
N SER A 410 1.17 -6.72 -23.59
CA SER A 410 1.44 -7.30 -22.27
C SER A 410 2.29 -6.37 -21.40
N ILE A 411 3.35 -5.75 -21.94
CA ILE A 411 4.17 -4.79 -21.20
C ILE A 411 3.33 -3.58 -20.80
N TYR A 412 2.56 -3.05 -21.74
CA TYR A 412 1.70 -1.89 -21.51
C TYR A 412 0.64 -2.13 -20.41
N VAL A 413 -0.12 -3.22 -20.50
CA VAL A 413 -1.20 -3.53 -19.55
C VAL A 413 -0.65 -3.85 -18.15
N THR A 414 0.55 -4.44 -18.05
CA THR A 414 1.11 -4.87 -16.76
C THR A 414 1.93 -3.81 -16.04
N LEU A 415 2.58 -2.89 -16.78
CA LEU A 415 3.55 -1.95 -16.22
C LEU A 415 3.25 -0.49 -16.56
N VAL A 416 2.37 -0.16 -17.50
CA VAL A 416 2.15 1.23 -17.94
C VAL A 416 0.74 1.73 -17.68
N HIS A 417 -0.28 0.97 -18.08
CA HIS A 417 -1.68 1.40 -18.04
C HIS A 417 -2.17 1.62 -16.60
N SER A 418 -2.81 2.76 -16.35
CA SER A 418 -3.12 3.23 -14.99
C SER A 418 -4.03 2.30 -14.19
N ASP A 419 -4.97 1.64 -14.86
CA ASP A 419 -6.05 0.92 -14.18
C ASP A 419 -5.79 -0.58 -14.11
N THR A 420 -4.94 -1.11 -14.99
CA THR A 420 -4.65 -2.55 -15.08
C THR A 420 -3.33 -2.91 -14.44
N ALA A 421 -2.35 -2.00 -14.46
CA ALA A 421 -1.06 -2.22 -13.81
C ALA A 421 -1.22 -2.02 -12.29
N SER A 422 -0.70 -2.95 -11.48
CA SER A 422 -0.72 -2.80 -10.02
C SER A 422 0.21 -1.68 -9.55
N TYR A 423 1.32 -1.49 -10.25
CA TYR A 423 2.30 -0.40 -10.04
C TYR A 423 2.72 0.13 -11.42
N PRO A 424 1.97 1.08 -12.00
CA PRO A 424 2.34 1.67 -13.27
C PRO A 424 3.62 2.49 -13.12
N ILE A 425 4.50 2.40 -14.11
CA ILE A 425 5.69 3.24 -14.19
C ILE A 425 5.32 4.72 -14.26
N ASN A 426 6.13 5.56 -13.63
CA ASN A 426 5.87 7.00 -13.60
C ASN A 426 6.46 7.67 -14.86
N ILE A 427 5.65 7.76 -15.91
CA ILE A 427 6.02 8.41 -17.18
C ILE A 427 5.26 9.73 -17.40
N GLU A 428 5.83 10.60 -18.22
CA GLU A 428 5.25 11.90 -18.56
C GLU A 428 3.94 11.73 -19.36
N SER A 429 2.98 12.61 -19.10
CA SER A 429 1.64 12.57 -19.73
C SER A 429 1.67 12.48 -21.27
N PRO A 430 2.54 13.22 -22.01
CA PRO A 430 2.63 13.08 -23.47
C PRO A 430 3.07 11.69 -23.92
N ILE A 431 4.01 11.07 -23.20
CA ILE A 431 4.50 9.71 -23.49
C ILE A 431 3.37 8.71 -23.23
N TYR A 432 2.67 8.86 -22.10
CA TYR A 432 1.51 8.03 -21.77
C TYR A 432 0.42 8.12 -22.84
N ALA A 433 0.05 9.33 -23.26
CA ALA A 433 -0.98 9.56 -24.27
C ALA A 433 -0.62 8.91 -25.63
N THR A 434 0.67 8.86 -25.97
CA THR A 434 1.15 8.18 -27.19
C THR A 434 1.02 6.66 -27.07
N LEU A 435 1.30 6.08 -25.90
CA LEU A 435 1.11 4.64 -25.69
C LEU A 435 -0.39 4.28 -25.62
N GLU A 436 -1.21 5.13 -25.02
CA GLU A 436 -2.67 4.99 -24.95
C GLU A 436 -3.30 5.01 -26.35
N SER A 437 -2.85 5.88 -27.26
CA SER A 437 -3.38 5.91 -28.63
C SER A 437 -3.11 4.62 -29.41
N ILE A 438 -2.02 3.91 -29.09
CA ILE A 438 -1.62 2.66 -29.74
C ILE A 438 -2.30 1.44 -29.10
N PHE A 439 -2.33 1.36 -27.77
CA PHE A 439 -2.73 0.15 -27.03
C PHE A 439 -4.10 0.25 -26.35
N GLY A 440 -4.68 1.44 -26.19
CA GLY A 440 -5.91 1.66 -25.42
C GLY A 440 -7.11 0.88 -25.96
N ALA A 441 -7.29 0.86 -27.29
CA ALA A 441 -8.37 0.10 -27.92
C ALA A 441 -8.23 -1.42 -27.69
N ALA A 442 -7.02 -1.97 -27.84
CA ALA A 442 -6.75 -3.38 -27.58
C ALA A 442 -6.94 -3.74 -26.10
N THR A 443 -6.55 -2.84 -25.20
CA THR A 443 -6.70 -3.01 -23.75
C THR A 443 -8.18 -3.12 -23.36
N LYS A 444 -9.04 -2.25 -23.92
CA LYS A 444 -10.50 -2.30 -23.71
C LYS A 444 -11.12 -3.61 -24.20
N LEU A 445 -10.67 -4.14 -25.34
CA LEU A 445 -11.15 -5.43 -25.87
C LEU A 445 -10.77 -6.61 -24.99
N VAL A 446 -9.53 -6.63 -24.48
CA VAL A 446 -9.08 -7.66 -23.54
C VAL A 446 -9.83 -7.55 -22.21
N ALA A 447 -10.12 -6.33 -21.74
CA ALA A 447 -10.86 -6.09 -20.50
C ALA A 447 -12.36 -6.43 -20.62
N SER A 448 -13.02 -6.12 -21.74
CA SER A 448 -14.45 -6.37 -21.94
C SER A 448 -14.76 -7.87 -22.00
N ARG A 449 -13.91 -8.68 -22.64
CA ARG A 449 -14.05 -10.13 -22.69
C ARG A 449 -13.89 -10.79 -21.31
N ARG A 450 -13.01 -10.25 -20.48
CA ARG A 450 -12.84 -10.69 -19.08
C ARG A 450 -14.11 -10.46 -18.24
N ASN A 451 -14.83 -9.37 -18.51
CA ASN A 451 -16.08 -9.04 -17.84
C ASN A 451 -17.27 -9.87 -18.35
N SER A 452 -17.25 -10.33 -19.60
CA SER A 452 -18.32 -11.19 -20.17
C SER A 452 -18.16 -12.68 -19.83
N GLU A 453 -16.93 -13.17 -19.65
CA GLU A 453 -16.67 -14.55 -19.18
C GLU A 453 -16.82 -14.71 -17.64
N SER A 454 -17.03 -13.62 -16.91
CA SER A 454 -17.24 -13.59 -15.45
C SER A 454 -18.55 -12.88 -15.10
N PRO A 455 -19.69 -13.59 -14.90
CA PRO A 455 -21.00 -12.96 -14.67
C PRO A 455 -21.18 -12.21 -13.33
N LEU A 456 -20.11 -11.86 -12.61
CA LEU A 456 -20.21 -11.16 -11.33
C LEU A 456 -19.13 -10.10 -11.15
N THR A 457 -19.64 -8.87 -11.06
CA THR A 457 -19.10 -7.60 -10.56
C THR A 457 -17.99 -6.91 -11.38
N PRO A 458 -18.24 -5.68 -11.88
CA PRO A 458 -17.21 -4.86 -12.47
C PRO A 458 -16.22 -4.43 -11.39
N ILE A 459 -14.93 -4.57 -11.67
CA ILE A 459 -13.88 -3.80 -10.97
C ILE A 459 -14.02 -2.36 -11.47
N SER A 460 -15.05 -1.66 -10.99
CA SER A 460 -15.03 -0.21 -10.96
C SER A 460 -14.34 0.16 -9.67
N SER A 461 -13.19 0.81 -9.78
CA SER A 461 -12.69 1.72 -8.75
C SER A 461 -13.75 2.81 -8.53
N VAL A 462 -14.77 2.50 -7.73
CA VAL A 462 -15.72 3.51 -7.26
C VAL A 462 -15.01 4.31 -6.17
N THR A 463 -14.28 5.33 -6.58
CA THR A 463 -14.13 6.51 -5.73
C THR A 463 -15.50 7.20 -5.64
N PRO A 464 -15.95 7.68 -4.47
CA PRO A 464 -17.36 8.11 -4.27
C PRO A 464 -17.81 9.39 -5.01
N TRP A 465 -17.12 9.87 -6.04
CA TRP A 465 -17.32 11.23 -6.57
C TRP A 465 -17.40 11.39 -8.09
N ASP A 466 -17.47 10.33 -8.87
CA ASP A 466 -17.67 10.47 -10.32
C ASP A 466 -19.15 10.28 -10.69
N GLU A 467 -19.83 11.39 -11.03
CA GLU A 467 -21.18 11.41 -11.59
C GLU A 467 -21.17 10.87 -13.04
N PRO A 468 -21.91 9.79 -13.37
CA PRO A 468 -22.03 9.34 -14.75
C PRO A 468 -23.07 10.18 -15.51
N GLN A 469 -22.62 10.87 -16.56
CA GLN A 469 -23.51 11.43 -17.58
C GLN A 469 -24.16 10.29 -18.40
N GLN A 470 -25.50 10.26 -18.43
CA GLN A 470 -26.31 9.29 -19.17
C GLN A 470 -26.31 9.58 -20.67
N GLU A 471 -26.03 8.57 -21.50
CA GLU A 471 -26.49 8.50 -22.88
C GLU A 471 -27.32 7.21 -23.12
N PRO A 472 -28.31 7.25 -24.04
CA PRO A 472 -29.47 6.35 -24.00
C PRO A 472 -29.25 5.02 -24.71
N LEU A 473 -29.88 3.98 -24.16
CA LEU A 473 -29.92 2.61 -24.67
C LEU A 473 -30.78 2.53 -25.95
N ILE A 474 -30.22 1.96 -27.02
CA ILE A 474 -30.99 1.47 -28.16
C ILE A 474 -31.11 -0.06 -28.01
N GLU A 475 -32.33 -0.52 -27.74
CA GLU A 475 -32.71 -1.93 -27.74
C GLU A 475 -32.73 -2.50 -29.17
N SER A 476 -32.32 -3.76 -29.33
CA SER A 476 -32.82 -4.63 -30.40
C SER A 476 -32.63 -6.13 -30.10
N PRO A 477 -33.45 -7.00 -30.69
CA PRO A 477 -34.08 -8.11 -29.98
C PRO A 477 -33.51 -9.51 -30.30
N MET A 478 -33.88 -10.46 -29.44
CA MET A 478 -33.53 -11.87 -29.48
C MET A 478 -34.16 -12.63 -30.67
N LEU A 479 -33.45 -13.62 -31.21
CA LEU A 479 -33.99 -14.64 -32.10
C LEU A 479 -33.59 -16.04 -31.59
N GLU A 480 -34.59 -16.83 -31.21
CA GLU A 480 -34.52 -18.25 -30.85
C GLU A 480 -34.45 -19.14 -32.11
N SER A 481 -33.73 -20.27 -32.05
CA SER A 481 -34.19 -21.60 -32.51
C SER A 481 -33.11 -22.72 -32.45
N PRO A 482 -33.46 -24.02 -32.57
CA PRO A 482 -33.17 -24.99 -31.50
C PRO A 482 -32.52 -26.31 -31.98
N GLY A 483 -32.15 -27.17 -31.02
CA GLY A 483 -32.29 -28.62 -31.11
C GLY A 483 -31.27 -29.42 -31.95
N GLY A 484 -30.50 -30.29 -31.28
CA GLY A 484 -29.63 -31.27 -31.96
C GLY A 484 -29.06 -32.35 -31.03
N THR A 485 -29.79 -33.46 -30.96
CA THR A 485 -29.63 -34.76 -30.28
C THR A 485 -28.26 -35.48 -30.44
N TYR A 486 -27.71 -36.01 -29.31
CA TYR A 486 -26.85 -37.20 -29.00
C TYR A 486 -26.12 -37.99 -30.13
N PRO A 487 -24.97 -38.71 -29.90
CA PRO A 487 -24.79 -39.62 -28.76
C PRO A 487 -23.37 -39.89 -28.18
N MET A 488 -23.47 -40.54 -27.02
CA MET A 488 -22.50 -41.14 -26.12
C MET A 488 -21.67 -42.28 -26.76
N ARG A 489 -20.37 -42.38 -26.41
CA ARG A 489 -19.55 -43.59 -26.61
C ARG A 489 -18.67 -43.90 -25.39
N ASN A 490 -18.66 -45.19 -25.07
CA ASN A 490 -18.16 -45.88 -23.87
C ASN A 490 -16.63 -45.88 -23.66
N MET A 491 -16.20 -45.55 -22.42
CA MET A 491 -15.60 -46.43 -21.39
C MET A 491 -14.42 -47.39 -21.72
N SER A 492 -13.27 -47.21 -21.02
CA SER A 492 -12.38 -48.26 -20.42
C SER A 492 -11.05 -47.64 -19.90
N SER A 493 -10.78 -47.56 -18.57
CA SER A 493 -9.85 -48.39 -17.75
C SER A 493 -8.48 -48.69 -18.38
N THR A 494 -7.28 -48.43 -17.82
CA THR A 494 -6.71 -48.74 -16.46
C THR A 494 -5.28 -48.10 -16.31
N PRO A 495 -4.64 -48.07 -15.11
CA PRO A 495 -3.44 -47.28 -14.70
C PRO A 495 -2.13 -48.13 -14.63
N PRO A 496 -1.07 -47.79 -13.85
CA PRO A 496 -0.24 -46.58 -13.73
C PRO A 496 1.25 -46.86 -14.09
N ALA A 497 2.07 -45.85 -14.41
CA ALA A 497 3.53 -46.08 -14.42
C ALA A 497 4.38 -44.84 -14.11
N ARG A 498 5.19 -45.02 -13.06
CA ARG A 498 6.55 -44.52 -12.81
C ARG A 498 6.82 -43.01 -12.89
N ARG A 499 7.05 -42.45 -11.70
CA ARG A 499 7.91 -41.28 -11.46
C ARG A 499 9.32 -41.58 -11.96
N SER A 500 9.74 -40.87 -13.01
CA SER A 500 11.14 -40.52 -13.23
C SER A 500 11.32 -39.04 -12.86
N ILE A 501 12.36 -38.80 -12.09
CA ILE A 501 12.95 -37.49 -11.84
C ILE A 501 13.63 -37.10 -13.15
N ASP A 502 13.27 -35.95 -13.73
CA ASP A 502 14.14 -35.22 -14.64
C ASP A 502 13.89 -33.72 -14.54
N ASN A 503 15.02 -33.01 -14.41
CA ASN A 503 15.13 -31.58 -14.67
C ASN A 503 14.85 -31.36 -16.16
N ASP A 504 13.82 -30.58 -16.49
CA ASP A 504 13.81 -29.88 -17.77
C ASP A 504 13.20 -28.48 -17.64
N SER A 505 14.09 -27.53 -17.79
CA SER A 505 13.94 -26.21 -18.38
C SER A 505 12.75 -26.11 -19.35
N ARG A 506 11.86 -25.14 -19.11
CA ARG A 506 11.05 -24.34 -20.07
C ARG A 506 9.81 -23.82 -19.35
N GLU A 507 9.83 -22.51 -19.07
CA GLU A 507 9.05 -21.49 -19.80
C GLU A 507 7.54 -21.63 -19.59
N HIS A 508 6.89 -20.58 -19.09
CA HIS A 508 5.61 -20.09 -19.62
C HIS A 508 5.41 -18.63 -19.21
N ILE A 509 5.93 -17.75 -20.07
CA ILE A 509 5.40 -16.38 -20.32
C ILE A 509 3.92 -16.51 -20.66
N ILE A 510 3.13 -15.43 -20.46
CA ILE A 510 1.79 -15.25 -21.07
C ILE A 510 1.74 -15.92 -22.45
N PRO A 511 1.07 -17.08 -22.60
CA PRO A 511 0.69 -17.51 -23.91
C PRO A 511 -0.47 -16.58 -24.28
N LEU A 512 -0.18 -15.61 -25.13
CA LEU A 512 -1.03 -15.48 -26.31
C LEU A 512 -0.56 -16.57 -27.29
N ASP A 513 -0.59 -17.82 -26.85
CA ASP A 513 -0.50 -18.95 -27.76
C ASP A 513 -1.76 -18.95 -28.62
N ASP A 514 -1.61 -19.59 -29.77
CA ASP A 514 -2.61 -19.85 -30.80
C ASP A 514 -3.85 -20.61 -30.26
N ASP A 515 -4.56 -20.07 -29.28
CA ASP A 515 -5.88 -20.55 -28.91
C ASP A 515 -6.82 -20.26 -30.11
N PRO A 516 -7.63 -21.22 -30.61
CA PRO A 516 -8.41 -21.08 -31.83
C PRO A 516 -9.47 -19.94 -31.80
N GLN A 517 -9.61 -19.24 -30.68
CA GLN A 517 -10.49 -18.08 -30.48
C GLN A 517 -9.71 -16.87 -29.94
N ASP A 518 -8.76 -16.43 -30.75
CA ASP A 518 -7.97 -15.21 -30.59
C ASP A 518 -8.82 -13.99 -30.19
N SER A 519 -8.61 -13.46 -28.98
CA SER A 519 -9.32 -12.28 -28.45
C SER A 519 -9.03 -10.99 -29.22
N LEU A 520 -7.99 -11.00 -30.07
CA LEU A 520 -7.66 -9.93 -31.00
C LEU A 520 -7.92 -10.36 -32.46
N ALA A 521 -8.73 -11.41 -32.69
CA ALA A 521 -9.10 -11.84 -34.03
C ALA A 521 -9.74 -10.67 -34.82
N GLY A 522 -9.13 -10.30 -35.93
CA GLY A 522 -9.58 -9.19 -36.76
C GLY A 522 -9.23 -7.79 -36.24
N PHE A 523 -8.49 -7.67 -35.13
CA PHE A 523 -7.99 -6.38 -34.65
C PHE A 523 -6.94 -5.83 -35.62
N GLN A 524 -7.14 -4.59 -36.07
CA GLN A 524 -6.18 -3.90 -36.92
C GLN A 524 -5.13 -3.21 -36.04
N ILE A 525 -3.87 -3.65 -36.20
CA ILE A 525 -2.74 -3.06 -35.49
C ILE A 525 -2.51 -1.63 -36.01
N PRO A 526 -2.43 -0.61 -35.13
CA PRO A 526 -2.12 0.76 -35.54
C PRO A 526 -0.84 0.85 -36.38
N ALA A 527 -0.81 1.81 -37.31
CA ALA A 527 0.34 2.00 -38.21
C ALA A 527 1.57 2.50 -37.44
N GLU A 528 1.33 3.24 -36.36
CA GLU A 528 2.30 3.83 -35.45
C GLU A 528 3.03 2.77 -34.60
N PHE A 529 2.52 1.52 -34.53
CA PHE A 529 3.18 0.44 -33.82
C PHE A 529 4.45 -0.03 -34.56
N GLY A 530 5.58 -0.04 -33.85
CA GLY A 530 6.87 -0.47 -34.37
C GLY A 530 7.85 -0.86 -33.26
N GLU A 531 9.08 -1.14 -33.67
CA GLU A 531 10.21 -1.49 -32.80
C GLU A 531 10.39 -0.48 -31.66
N HIS A 532 10.39 0.80 -32.03
CA HIS A 532 10.70 1.92 -31.14
C HIS A 532 9.49 2.42 -30.33
N VAL A 533 8.44 1.60 -30.18
CA VAL A 533 7.20 2.03 -29.51
C VAL A 533 7.42 2.44 -28.06
N PHE A 534 8.44 1.90 -27.40
CA PHE A 534 8.76 2.20 -26.00
C PHE A 534 9.94 3.16 -25.80
N ASP A 535 10.66 3.61 -26.84
CA ASP A 535 11.92 4.36 -26.71
C ASP A 535 11.83 5.59 -25.80
N ALA A 536 10.77 6.39 -25.95
CA ALA A 536 10.55 7.59 -25.14
C ALA A 536 10.36 7.24 -23.66
N ALA A 537 9.53 6.23 -23.38
CA ALA A 537 9.30 5.73 -22.02
C ALA A 537 10.56 5.09 -21.44
N PHE A 538 11.27 4.27 -22.23
CA PHE A 538 12.52 3.63 -21.85
C PHE A 538 13.57 4.66 -21.45
N LYS A 539 13.77 5.70 -22.27
CA LYS A 539 14.72 6.78 -21.98
C LYS A 539 14.36 7.54 -20.69
N SER A 540 13.08 7.88 -20.51
CA SER A 540 12.61 8.60 -19.31
C SER A 540 12.80 7.76 -18.04
N ILE A 541 12.38 6.49 -18.04
CA ILE A 541 12.55 5.59 -16.90
C ILE A 541 14.01 5.27 -16.63
N LYS A 542 14.82 5.04 -17.67
CA LYS A 542 16.25 4.76 -17.51
C LYS A 542 16.99 5.92 -16.86
N TYR A 543 16.65 7.16 -17.24
CA TYR A 543 17.20 8.34 -16.60
C TYR A 543 16.82 8.42 -15.11
N MET A 544 15.56 8.16 -14.77
CA MET A 544 15.07 8.11 -13.39
C MET A 544 15.79 7.02 -12.57
N VAL A 545 15.91 5.81 -13.11
CA VAL A 545 16.63 4.71 -12.47
C VAL A 545 18.10 5.06 -12.26
N TRP A 546 18.73 5.71 -13.23
CA TRP A 546 20.13 6.11 -13.11
C TRP A 546 20.35 7.19 -12.05
N SER A 547 19.49 8.21 -12.00
CA SER A 547 19.63 9.33 -11.07
C SER A 547 19.26 8.97 -9.64
N GLU A 548 18.24 8.13 -9.45
CA GLU A 548 17.70 7.81 -8.12
C GLU A 548 18.19 6.46 -7.57
N THR A 549 18.02 5.38 -8.33
CA THR A 549 18.21 4.00 -7.84
C THR A 549 19.64 3.51 -8.00
N TRP A 550 20.27 3.73 -9.15
CA TRP A 550 21.60 3.23 -9.48
C TRP A 550 22.66 3.76 -8.51
N GLN A 551 22.64 5.06 -8.24
CA GLN A 551 23.57 5.72 -7.32
C GLN A 551 23.49 5.10 -5.91
N ARG A 552 22.26 4.86 -5.42
CA ARG A 552 22.03 4.30 -4.09
C ARG A 552 22.37 2.81 -4.01
N TYR A 553 22.05 2.04 -5.05
CA TYR A 553 22.44 0.64 -5.17
C TYR A 553 23.97 0.48 -5.11
N MET A 554 24.71 1.30 -5.86
CA MET A 554 26.18 1.24 -5.88
C MET A 554 26.80 1.63 -4.54
N ASN A 555 26.24 2.64 -3.87
CA ASN A 555 26.64 3.01 -2.51
C ASN A 555 26.36 1.88 -1.51
N TRP A 556 25.18 1.25 -1.58
CA TRP A 556 24.80 0.12 -0.73
C TRP A 556 25.66 -1.12 -0.96
N ARG A 557 25.92 -1.46 -2.23
CA ARG A 557 26.78 -2.59 -2.61
C ARG A 557 28.18 -2.38 -2.05
N ARG A 558 28.71 -1.17 -2.15
CA ARG A 558 30.01 -0.81 -1.59
C ARG A 558 30.03 -0.93 -0.07
N SER A 559 29.05 -0.38 0.64
CA SER A 559 29.00 -0.49 2.10
C SER A 559 28.89 -1.94 2.55
N SER A 560 28.17 -2.78 1.81
CA SER A 560 27.97 -4.20 2.14
C SER A 560 29.22 -5.05 1.90
N VAL A 561 30.06 -4.69 0.93
CA VAL A 561 31.35 -5.36 0.64
C VAL A 561 32.43 -4.99 1.66
N THR A 562 32.35 -3.82 2.30
CA THR A 562 33.34 -3.39 3.32
C THR A 562 33.12 -4.00 4.72
N VAL A 563 32.06 -4.80 4.92
CA VAL A 563 31.66 -5.36 6.24
C VAL A 563 31.97 -6.87 6.34
N VAL A 564 32.73 -7.43 5.40
CA VAL A 564 33.20 -8.83 5.44
C VAL A 564 34.69 -8.89 5.75
#